data_AF-A0A7S3AEB4-F1
#
_entry.id   AF-A0A7S3AEB4-F1
#
_cell.length_a   1.000
_cell.length_b   1.000
_cell.length_c   1.000
_cell.angle_alpha   90.00
_cell.angle_beta   90.00
_cell.angle_gamma   90.00
#
_symmetry.space_group_name_H-M   'P 1'
#
loop_
_entity.id
_entity.type
_entity.pdbx_description
1 polymer ?
#
loop_
_entity_poly.entity_id
_entity_poly.type
_entity_poly.pdbx_seq_one_letter_code
_entity_poly.pdbx_strand_id
1 'polypeptide(L)'
;QLTSLCPGLLVDNSRSRATSTMDRAASFGSLANGMQAVVAILTGTQHNGREQSDYFRSKPCQQELARAQADDVPVVFVLETDPQHGGISLEAHRHECAVHCPQLLPFLDGSKVVEWHRVRAYQDISLKLVLQEVLQKLA
;
A
#
# COMPACT_ATOMS: atom_id res chain seq x y z
N GLN A 1 -0.73 1.20 21.28
CA GLN A 1 -0.18 -0.10 21.73
C GLN A 1 0.73 -0.79 20.69
N LEU A 2 1.10 -0.15 19.57
CA LEU A 2 2.08 -0.71 18.61
C LEU A 2 3.54 -0.35 18.94
N THR A 3 3.77 0.79 19.60
CA THR A 3 5.11 1.28 19.96
C THR A 3 5.81 0.45 21.05
N SER A 4 5.09 -0.40 21.78
CA SER A 4 5.70 -1.30 22.77
C SER A 4 6.23 -2.60 22.17
N LEU A 5 5.87 -2.94 20.93
CA LEU A 5 6.25 -4.19 20.28
C LEU A 5 7.48 -4.05 19.37
N CYS A 6 7.82 -2.82 18.96
CA CYS A 6 8.99 -2.53 18.12
C CYS A 6 9.71 -1.27 18.64
N PRO A 7 10.66 -1.39 19.58
CA PRO A 7 11.47 -0.27 20.03
C PRO A 7 12.32 0.22 18.85
N GLY A 8 11.90 1.31 18.20
CA GLY A 8 12.52 1.85 16.99
C GLY A 8 11.53 2.22 15.88
N LEU A 9 10.26 1.81 15.98
CA LEU A 9 9.24 2.21 15.02
C LEU A 9 8.83 3.68 15.26
N LEU A 10 9.55 4.60 14.61
CA LEU A 10 9.16 6.00 14.48
C LEU A 10 7.96 6.08 13.53
N VAL A 11 6.76 6.19 14.10
CA VAL A 11 5.55 6.52 13.34
C VAL A 11 5.62 8.02 13.03
N ASP A 12 6.23 8.38 11.91
CA ASP A 12 6.25 9.77 11.44
C ASP A 12 4.87 10.14 10.88
N ASN A 13 4.12 10.95 11.62
CA ASN A 13 2.83 11.47 11.18
C ASN A 13 3.07 12.71 10.30
N SER A 14 3.59 12.47 9.10
CA SER A 14 4.01 13.46 8.09
C SER A 14 2.86 14.35 7.55
N ARG A 15 1.64 14.20 8.08
CA ARG A 15 0.53 15.14 7.89
C ARG A 15 0.70 16.47 8.64
N SER A 16 1.63 16.59 9.60
CA SER A 16 1.64 17.72 10.54
C SER A 16 2.76 18.78 10.37
N ARG A 17 3.65 18.69 9.38
CA ARG A 17 4.67 19.74 9.15
C ARG A 17 4.72 20.21 7.71
N ALA A 18 4.47 21.51 7.53
CA ALA A 18 4.69 22.24 6.30
C ALA A 18 6.19 22.50 6.14
N THR A 19 6.94 21.48 5.70
CA THR A 19 8.31 21.63 5.20
C THR A 19 8.32 21.51 3.68
N SER A 20 9.25 22.23 3.07
CA SER A 20 9.32 22.50 1.63
C SER A 20 9.24 21.23 0.78
N THR A 21 8.68 21.32 -0.43
CA THR A 21 8.43 20.18 -1.33
C THR A 21 9.70 19.40 -1.69
N MET A 22 10.89 20.06 -1.69
CA MET A 22 12.18 19.40 -1.92
C MET A 22 12.65 18.56 -0.73
N ASP A 23 12.42 19.02 0.51
CA ASP A 23 12.75 18.25 1.72
C ASP A 23 11.91 16.98 1.85
N ARG A 24 10.65 17.01 1.39
CA ARG A 24 9.75 15.83 1.42
C ARG A 24 10.18 14.73 0.47
N ALA A 25 10.67 15.06 -0.72
CA ALA A 25 11.12 14.08 -1.71
C ALA A 25 12.43 13.38 -1.26
N ALA A 26 13.40 14.14 -0.74
CA ALA A 26 14.65 13.58 -0.23
C ALA A 26 14.44 12.72 1.03
N SER A 27 13.56 13.15 1.95
CA SER A 27 13.22 12.37 3.16
C SER A 27 12.44 11.10 2.84
N PHE A 28 11.48 11.14 1.91
CA PHE A 28 10.77 9.94 1.45
C PHE A 28 11.71 8.95 0.77
N GLY A 29 12.60 9.43 -0.11
CA GLY A 29 13.60 8.59 -0.76
C GLY A 29 14.54 7.90 0.23
N SER A 30 14.94 8.60 1.29
CA SER A 30 15.77 8.03 2.37
C SER A 30 15.02 7.04 3.27
N LEU A 31 13.72 7.23 3.51
CA LEU A 31 12.90 6.28 4.27
C LEU A 31 12.63 5.00 3.46
N ALA A 32 12.46 5.16 2.15
CA ALA A 32 12.31 4.03 1.24
C ALA A 32 13.63 3.24 1.07
N ASN A 33 14.78 3.86 1.30
CA ASN A 33 16.07 3.18 1.29
C ASN A 33 16.16 2.21 2.49
N GLY A 34 16.25 0.91 2.19
CA GLY A 34 16.34 -0.15 3.20
C GLY A 34 15.03 -0.89 3.46
N MET A 35 13.94 -0.54 2.77
CA MET A 35 12.74 -1.38 2.77
C MET A 35 13.07 -2.72 2.09
N GLN A 36 12.86 -3.80 2.83
CA GLN A 36 13.01 -5.16 2.32
C GLN A 36 11.70 -5.69 1.70
N ALA A 37 10.57 -5.08 2.06
CA ALA A 37 9.27 -5.36 1.47
C ALA A 37 8.38 -4.11 1.57
N VAL A 38 7.37 -4.02 0.72
CA VAL A 38 6.33 -2.99 0.73
C VAL A 38 4.97 -3.64 0.93
N VAL A 39 4.15 -3.04 1.79
CA VAL A 39 2.74 -3.42 1.96
C VAL A 39 1.87 -2.33 1.33
N ALA A 40 1.34 -2.62 0.16
CA ALA A 40 0.52 -1.70 -0.62
C ALA A 40 -0.95 -1.85 -0.23
N ILE A 41 -1.48 -0.91 0.56
CA ILE A 41 -2.89 -0.91 0.98
C ILE A 41 -3.74 -0.24 -0.10
N LEU A 42 -4.53 -1.06 -0.78
CA LEU A 42 -5.47 -0.67 -1.82
C LEU A 42 -6.75 -0.13 -1.16
N THR A 43 -6.92 1.19 -1.27
CA THR A 43 -8.15 1.89 -0.91
C THR A 43 -8.62 2.76 -2.08
N GLY A 44 -9.90 3.03 -2.12
CA GLY A 44 -10.52 3.89 -3.12
C GLY A 44 -11.77 4.57 -2.60
N THR A 45 -12.41 5.30 -3.49
CA THR A 45 -13.63 6.04 -3.22
C THR A 45 -14.72 5.60 -4.17
N GLN A 46 -15.95 5.48 -3.66
CA GLN A 46 -17.14 5.35 -4.49
C GLN A 46 -17.76 6.74 -4.66
N HIS A 47 -17.80 7.24 -5.89
CA HIS A 47 -18.38 8.54 -6.21
C HIS A 47 -19.39 8.38 -7.35
N ASN A 48 -20.65 8.76 -7.09
CA ASN A 48 -21.76 8.65 -8.05
C ASN A 48 -21.91 7.25 -8.68
N GLY A 49 -21.78 6.20 -7.86
CA GLY A 49 -21.88 4.81 -8.33
C GLY A 49 -20.68 4.30 -9.12
N ARG A 50 -19.60 5.09 -9.22
CA ARG A 50 -18.34 4.67 -9.83
C ARG A 50 -17.27 4.49 -8.76
N GLU A 51 -16.59 3.36 -8.82
CA GLU A 51 -15.42 3.07 -7.99
C GLU A 51 -14.16 3.70 -8.60
N GLN A 52 -13.32 4.32 -7.77
CA GLN A 52 -12.06 4.94 -8.17
C GLN A 52 -10.98 4.59 -7.14
N SER A 53 -9.86 4.06 -7.63
CA SER A 53 -8.70 3.72 -6.80
C SER A 53 -7.96 4.99 -6.37
N ASP A 54 -7.96 5.29 -5.08
CA ASP A 54 -7.18 6.40 -4.55
C ASP A 54 -5.68 6.06 -4.58
N TYR A 55 -5.35 4.78 -4.33
CA TYR A 55 -3.98 4.27 -4.38
C TYR A 55 -3.34 4.49 -5.76
N PHE A 56 -3.99 4.03 -6.84
CA PHE A 56 -3.40 4.10 -8.19
C PHE A 56 -3.50 5.50 -8.83
N ARG A 57 -4.28 6.41 -8.25
CA ARG A 57 -4.31 7.84 -8.65
C ARG A 57 -3.32 8.70 -7.88
N SER A 58 -2.82 8.21 -6.75
CA SER A 58 -1.85 8.89 -5.89
C SER A 58 -0.44 8.81 -6.48
N LYS A 59 0.16 9.96 -6.84
CA LYS A 59 1.55 10.02 -7.33
C LYS A 59 2.57 9.41 -6.35
N PRO A 60 2.50 9.67 -5.03
CA PRO A 60 3.39 9.00 -4.07
C PRO A 60 3.30 7.47 -4.10
N CYS A 61 2.08 6.92 -4.15
CA CYS A 61 1.87 5.46 -4.19
C CYS A 61 2.39 4.85 -5.50
N GLN A 62 2.20 5.55 -6.63
CA GLN A 62 2.80 5.15 -7.91
C GLN A 62 4.33 5.13 -7.85
N GLN A 63 4.94 6.14 -7.22
CA GLN A 63 6.39 6.23 -7.06
C GLN A 63 6.95 5.13 -6.15
N GLU A 64 6.29 4.85 -5.02
CA GLU A 64 6.65 3.76 -4.12
C GLU A 64 6.59 2.41 -4.84
N LEU A 65 5.50 2.14 -5.56
CA LEU A 65 5.32 0.86 -6.25
C LEU A 65 6.26 0.71 -7.45
N ALA A 66 6.46 1.77 -8.23
CA ALA A 66 7.40 1.77 -9.35
C ALA A 66 8.84 1.55 -8.87
N ARG A 67 9.20 2.13 -7.72
CA ARG A 67 10.50 1.90 -7.10
C ARG A 67 10.64 0.46 -6.60
N ALA A 68 9.61 -0.06 -5.92
CA ALA A 68 9.62 -1.44 -5.48
C ALA A 68 9.81 -2.42 -6.65
N GLN A 69 9.14 -2.17 -7.77
CA GLN A 69 9.34 -2.94 -9.00
C GLN A 69 10.75 -2.78 -9.59
N ALA A 70 11.32 -1.58 -9.60
CA ALA A 70 12.65 -1.33 -10.16
C ALA A 70 13.77 -1.94 -9.31
N ASP A 71 13.61 -1.92 -7.99
CA ASP A 71 14.58 -2.40 -7.01
C ASP A 71 14.34 -3.89 -6.63
N ASP A 72 13.41 -4.57 -7.32
CA ASP A 72 12.95 -5.94 -7.05
C ASP A 72 12.56 -6.17 -5.58
N VAL A 73 11.98 -5.15 -4.95
CA VAL A 73 11.49 -5.21 -3.58
C VAL A 73 10.14 -5.91 -3.58
N PRO A 74 9.98 -7.01 -2.80
CA PRO A 74 8.72 -7.68 -2.59
C PRO A 74 7.56 -6.75 -2.24
N VAL A 75 6.43 -6.90 -2.96
CA VAL A 75 5.17 -6.21 -2.63
C VAL A 75 4.11 -7.20 -2.20
N VAL A 76 3.42 -6.86 -1.11
CA VAL A 76 2.20 -7.51 -0.65
C VAL A 76 1.05 -6.53 -0.78
N PHE A 77 0.08 -6.84 -1.63
CA PHE A 77 -1.11 -6.01 -1.79
C PHE A 77 -2.15 -6.38 -0.76
N VAL A 78 -2.77 -5.36 -0.17
CA VAL A 78 -3.81 -5.50 0.85
C VAL A 78 -5.05 -4.77 0.39
N LEU A 79 -6.19 -5.44 0.28
CA LEU A 79 -7.44 -4.86 -0.20
C LEU A 79 -8.37 -4.51 0.95
N GLU A 80 -8.69 -3.23 1.14
CA GLU A 80 -9.77 -2.82 2.06
C GLU A 80 -11.11 -3.35 1.56
N THR A 81 -11.85 -4.06 2.43
CA THR A 81 -13.14 -4.65 2.06
C THR A 81 -14.34 -3.83 2.53
N ASP A 82 -14.16 -2.87 3.44
CA ASP A 82 -15.25 -2.04 3.98
C ASP A 82 -15.45 -0.75 3.15
N PRO A 83 -16.59 -0.59 2.44
CA PRO A 83 -16.86 0.60 1.64
C PRO A 83 -16.85 1.92 2.43
N GLN A 84 -17.15 1.89 3.74
CA GLN A 84 -17.09 3.09 4.59
C GLN A 84 -15.65 3.55 4.87
N HIS A 85 -14.67 2.68 4.64
CA HIS A 85 -13.25 2.92 4.86
C HIS A 85 -12.43 2.91 3.56
N GLY A 86 -13.12 3.01 2.43
CA GLY A 86 -12.51 3.06 1.11
C GLY A 86 -12.36 1.71 0.42
N GLY A 87 -13.17 0.73 0.83
CA GLY A 87 -13.28 -0.55 0.11
C GLY A 87 -13.95 -0.36 -1.24
N ILE A 88 -13.29 -0.82 -2.29
CA ILE A 88 -13.81 -0.92 -3.65
C ILE A 88 -13.37 -2.26 -4.25
N SER A 89 -13.92 -2.65 -5.39
CA SER A 89 -13.52 -3.90 -6.03
C SER A 89 -12.04 -3.91 -6.46
N LEU A 90 -11.42 -5.10 -6.43
CA LEU A 90 -10.09 -5.30 -6.99
C LEU A 90 -10.08 -5.00 -8.50
N GLU A 91 -11.19 -5.23 -9.20
CA GLU A 91 -11.33 -4.89 -10.62
C GLU A 91 -11.21 -3.39 -10.87
N ALA A 92 -11.85 -2.56 -10.03
CA ALA A 92 -11.70 -1.10 -10.10
C ALA A 92 -10.25 -0.67 -9.85
N HIS A 93 -9.55 -1.30 -8.91
CA HIS A 93 -8.12 -1.08 -8.71
C HIS A 93 -7.29 -1.45 -9.95
N ARG A 94 -7.54 -2.61 -10.58
CA ARG A 94 -6.87 -3.03 -11.81
C ARG A 94 -7.13 -2.05 -12.97
N HIS A 95 -8.39 -1.63 -13.13
CA HIS A 95 -8.77 -0.65 -14.15
C HIS A 95 -8.01 0.66 -13.99
N GLU A 96 -7.99 1.22 -12.79
CA GLU A 96 -7.31 2.49 -12.51
C GLU A 96 -5.78 2.36 -12.60
N CYS A 97 -5.22 1.20 -12.24
CA CYS A 97 -3.81 0.89 -12.49
C CYS A 97 -3.49 0.89 -13.99
N ALA A 98 -4.32 0.24 -14.82
CA ALA A 98 -4.15 0.22 -16.27
C ALA A 98 -4.20 1.63 -16.90
N VAL A 99 -5.03 2.53 -16.34
CA VAL A 99 -5.17 3.91 -16.82
C VAL A 99 -4.01 4.79 -16.39
N HIS A 100 -3.56 4.70 -15.14
CA HIS A 100 -2.63 5.66 -14.55
C HIS A 100 -1.17 5.18 -14.50
N CYS A 101 -0.94 3.88 -14.42
CA CYS A 101 0.38 3.28 -14.32
C CYS A 101 0.39 1.86 -14.93
N PRO A 102 0.10 1.72 -16.24
CA PRO A 102 -0.05 0.42 -16.91
C PRO A 102 1.16 -0.49 -16.77
N GLN A 103 2.36 0.06 -16.63
CA GLN A 103 3.59 -0.69 -16.40
C GLN A 103 3.62 -1.45 -15.08
N LEU A 104 2.79 -1.05 -14.10
CA LEU A 104 2.67 -1.67 -12.78
C LEU A 104 1.54 -2.72 -12.75
N LEU A 105 0.70 -2.80 -13.80
CA LEU A 105 -0.43 -3.74 -13.84
C LEU A 105 0.01 -5.21 -13.76
N PRO A 106 1.04 -5.68 -14.50
CA PRO A 106 1.53 -7.05 -14.37
C PRO A 106 1.97 -7.39 -12.94
N PHE A 107 2.47 -6.39 -12.21
CA PHE A 107 2.91 -6.57 -10.84
C PHE A 107 1.74 -6.79 -9.88
N LEU A 108 0.63 -6.09 -10.09
CA LEU A 108 -0.63 -6.32 -9.37
C LEU A 108 -1.32 -7.64 -9.80
N ASP A 109 -1.26 -8.01 -11.08
CA ASP A 109 -1.85 -9.26 -11.59
C ASP A 109 -1.10 -10.51 -11.11
N GLY A 110 0.23 -10.45 -11.03
CA GLY A 110 1.07 -11.55 -10.57
C GLY A 110 1.16 -11.72 -9.05
N SER A 111 0.56 -10.80 -8.27
CA SER A 111 0.69 -10.80 -6.82
C SER A 111 -0.55 -11.33 -6.12
N LYS A 112 -0.32 -12.03 -5.01
CA LYS A 112 -1.39 -12.37 -4.07
C LYS A 112 -1.90 -11.09 -3.40
N VAL A 113 -3.22 -10.95 -3.33
CA VAL A 113 -3.90 -9.86 -2.62
C VAL A 113 -4.49 -10.43 -1.33
N VAL A 114 -4.16 -9.81 -0.21
CA VAL A 114 -4.72 -10.16 1.10
C VAL A 114 -5.88 -9.22 1.40
N GLU A 115 -7.05 -9.75 1.70
CA GLU A 115 -8.18 -8.92 2.12
C GLU A 115 -7.97 -8.39 3.54
N TRP A 116 -8.29 -7.11 3.74
CA TRP A 116 -8.31 -6.42 5.02
C TRP A 116 -9.75 -6.20 5.46
N HIS A 117 -10.14 -6.89 6.52
CA HIS A 117 -11.48 -6.80 7.10
C HIS A 117 -11.44 -5.92 8.36
N ARG A 118 -12.41 -5.03 8.57
CA ARG A 118 -12.46 -4.14 9.74
C ARG A 118 -12.95 -4.83 11.04
N VAL A 119 -13.41 -6.07 10.95
CA VAL A 119 -13.81 -6.88 12.12
C VAL A 119 -12.56 -7.43 12.79
N ARG A 120 -12.38 -7.14 14.09
CA ARG A 120 -11.15 -7.44 14.84
C ARG A 120 -10.64 -8.88 14.71
N ALA A 121 -11.53 -9.87 14.78
CA ALA A 121 -11.14 -11.28 14.63
C ALA A 121 -10.55 -11.59 13.25
N TYR A 122 -11.03 -10.91 12.20
CA TYR A 122 -10.49 -11.05 10.85
C TYR A 122 -9.23 -10.20 10.64
N GLN A 123 -9.09 -9.04 11.30
CA GLN A 123 -7.86 -8.24 11.27
C GLN A 123 -6.64 -9.03 11.68
N ASP A 124 -6.74 -9.79 12.79
CA ASP A 124 -5.63 -10.61 13.27
C ASP A 124 -5.24 -11.70 12.25
N ILE A 125 -6.21 -12.22 11.50
CA ILE A 125 -5.97 -13.20 10.44
C ILE A 125 -5.32 -12.51 9.23
N SER A 126 -5.85 -11.37 8.79
CA SER A 126 -5.27 -10.58 7.69
C SER A 126 -3.82 -10.19 7.97
N LEU A 127 -3.50 -9.76 9.20
CA LEU A 127 -2.13 -9.45 9.61
C LEU A 127 -1.21 -10.67 9.51
N LYS A 128 -1.65 -11.84 9.98
CA LYS A 128 -0.88 -13.08 9.86
C LYS A 128 -0.62 -13.46 8.40
N LEU A 129 -1.63 -13.30 7.53
CA LEU A 129 -1.49 -13.56 6.10
C LEU A 129 -0.52 -12.57 5.44
N VAL A 130 -0.61 -11.27 5.75
CA VAL A 130 0.35 -10.27 5.25
C VAL A 130 1.77 -10.62 5.68
N LEU A 131 1.99 -10.94 6.96
CA LEU A 131 3.30 -11.33 7.46
C LEU A 131 3.82 -12.60 6.79
N GLN A 132 2.95 -13.59 6.57
CA GLN A 132 3.32 -14.82 5.86
C GLN A 132 3.81 -14.50 4.44
N GLU A 133 3.08 -13.68 3.69
CA GLU A 133 3.48 -13.29 2.33
C GLU A 133 4.79 -12.52 2.31
N VAL A 134 5.00 -11.60 3.25
CA VAL A 134 6.27 -10.88 3.39
C VAL A 134 7.41 -11.87 3.63
N LEU A 135 7.27 -12.79 4.58
CA LEU A 135 8.31 -13.77 4.91
C LEU A 135 8.59 -14.73 3.75
N GLN A 136 7.56 -15.15 3.00
CA GLN A 136 7.72 -16.03 1.84
C GLN A 136 8.46 -15.36 0.68
N LYS A 137 8.30 -14.05 0.51
CA LYS A 137 8.98 -13.30 -0.57
C LYS A 137 10.41 -12.86 -0.19
N LEU A 138 10.77 -12.93 1.09
CA LEU A 138 12.10 -12.61 1.59
C LEU A 138 13.02 -13.84 1.74
N ALA A 139 12.47 -15.05 1.59
CA ALA A 139 13.18 -16.31 1.71
C ALA A 139 13.81 -16.75 0.36
#